data_AF-A0A7J4MQ63-F1
#
_entry.id   AF-A0A7J4MQ63-F1
#
_cell.length_a   1.000
_cell.length_b   1.000
_cell.length_c   1.000
_cell.angle_alpha   90.00
_cell.angle_beta   90.00
_cell.angle_gamma   90.00
#
_symmetry.space_group_name_H-M   'P 1'
#
loop_
_entity.id
_entity.type
_entity.pdbx_description
1 polymer ?
#
loop_
_entity_poly.entity_id
_entity_poly.type
_entity_poly.pdbx_seq_one_letter_code
_entity_poly.pdbx_strand_id
1 'polypeptide(L)'
;MKSKLVIVSVDKLQSKIVSTLRSLKGIGIYVSLNKNKKSIENILKKNGVNVEKLFFIDCVSSSGAEDDVVQISPTRLSDIKCAVEAFVNEIKGKKFLVIDALSVLLIYNNENQVASFVRNITRDASDKDVEFIAFSPKTKGEELLNKIFNFFDEVKGVKGK
;
A
#
# COMPACT_ATOMS: atom_id res chain seq x y z
N MET A 1 -6.85 -15.31 5.42
CA MET A 1 -5.87 -14.21 5.30
C MET A 1 -6.34 -12.99 6.09
N LYS A 2 -5.47 -12.03 6.45
CA LYS A 2 -5.82 -10.83 7.21
C LYS A 2 -5.51 -9.56 6.43
N SER A 3 -6.54 -8.75 6.20
CA SER A 3 -6.45 -7.39 5.66
C SER A 3 -6.51 -6.38 6.81
N LYS A 4 -5.65 -5.35 6.76
CA LYS A 4 -5.54 -4.34 7.81
C LYS A 4 -5.43 -2.93 7.24
N LEU A 5 -6.28 -2.02 7.72
CA LEU A 5 -6.12 -0.59 7.49
C LEU A 5 -5.52 0.07 8.74
N VAL A 6 -4.43 0.80 8.56
CA VAL A 6 -3.72 1.48 9.65
C VAL A 6 -3.79 2.99 9.43
N ILE A 7 -4.55 3.67 10.30
CA ILE A 7 -4.70 5.12 10.29
C ILE A 7 -3.74 5.72 11.31
N VAL A 8 -2.90 6.64 10.87
CA VAL A 8 -1.85 7.24 11.72
C VAL A 8 -1.65 8.71 11.37
N SER A 9 -1.11 9.50 12.28
CA SER A 9 -0.73 10.88 11.95
C SER A 9 0.41 10.90 10.92
N VAL A 10 0.49 11.97 10.12
CA VAL A 10 1.46 12.11 9.03
C VAL A 10 2.91 11.92 9.52
N ASP A 11 3.23 12.48 10.69
CA ASP A 11 4.54 12.37 11.34
C ASP A 11 4.90 10.94 11.76
N LYS A 12 3.90 10.08 12.02
CA LYS A 12 4.10 8.68 12.44
C LYS A 12 3.99 7.67 11.31
N LEU A 13 3.59 8.11 10.12
CA LEU A 13 3.35 7.22 8.98
C LEU A 13 4.57 6.38 8.64
N GLN A 14 5.72 7.05 8.49
CA GLN A 14 6.96 6.39 8.07
C GLN A 14 7.44 5.36 9.09
N SER A 15 7.50 5.73 10.37
CA SER A 15 7.95 4.81 11.43
C SER A 15 7.00 3.63 11.59
N LYS A 16 5.69 3.84 11.39
CA LYS A 16 4.71 2.76 11.44
C LYS A 16 4.87 1.78 10.28
N ILE A 17 5.06 2.25 9.05
CA ILE A 17 5.36 1.41 7.88
C ILE A 17 6.61 0.56 8.15
N VAL A 18 7.71 1.19 8.58
CA VAL A 18 8.97 0.51 8.91
C VAL A 18 8.75 -0.60 9.94
N SER A 19 8.11 -0.27 11.08
CA SER A 19 7.86 -1.25 12.14
C SER A 19 7.00 -2.42 11.67
N THR A 20 6.06 -2.18 10.76
CA THR A 20 5.18 -3.21 10.22
C THR A 20 5.95 -4.12 9.28
N LEU A 21 6.69 -3.56 8.30
CA LEU A 21 7.50 -4.33 7.36
C LEU A 21 8.54 -5.22 8.06
N ARG A 22 9.14 -4.76 9.17
CA ARG A 22 10.06 -5.59 9.99
C ARG A 22 9.40 -6.84 10.58
N SER A 23 8.09 -6.82 10.81
CA SER A 23 7.34 -7.93 11.39
C SER A 23 6.78 -8.89 10.34
N LEU A 24 6.63 -8.43 9.09
CA LEU A 24 6.08 -9.23 8.01
C LEU A 24 7.09 -10.29 7.54
N LYS A 25 6.55 -11.41 7.06
CA LYS A 25 7.33 -12.55 6.55
C LYS A 25 6.89 -12.86 5.13
N GLY A 26 7.83 -13.32 4.31
CA GLY A 26 7.57 -13.65 2.91
C GLY A 26 8.11 -12.60 1.95
N ILE A 27 7.62 -12.64 0.72
CA ILE A 27 7.96 -11.67 -0.33
C ILE A 27 6.85 -10.62 -0.41
N GLY A 28 7.24 -9.36 -0.44
CA GLY A 28 6.34 -8.22 -0.35
C GLY A 28 6.19 -7.48 -1.67
N ILE A 29 5.00 -6.92 -1.87
CA ILE A 29 4.72 -5.92 -2.88
C ILE A 29 4.47 -4.61 -2.14
N TYR A 30 5.17 -3.55 -2.54
CA TYR A 30 5.06 -2.23 -1.92
C TYR A 30 4.60 -1.21 -2.95
N VAL A 31 3.38 -0.71 -2.79
CA VAL A 31 2.84 0.39 -3.59
C VAL A 31 3.15 1.70 -2.88
N SER A 32 3.98 2.51 -3.53
CA SER A 32 4.49 3.78 -3.00
C SER A 32 3.70 4.95 -3.57
N LEU A 33 2.95 5.65 -2.72
CA LEU A 33 2.10 6.79 -3.07
C LEU A 33 2.63 8.12 -2.53
N ASN A 34 3.50 8.13 -1.50
CA ASN A 34 3.98 9.39 -0.91
C ASN A 34 5.48 9.68 -1.09
N LYS A 35 6.29 8.67 -1.39
CA LYS A 35 7.74 8.78 -1.66
C LYS A 35 8.08 7.96 -2.89
N ASN A 36 9.05 8.40 -3.68
CA ASN A 36 9.58 7.55 -4.75
C ASN A 36 10.31 6.33 -4.18
N LYS A 37 10.51 5.29 -5.02
CA LYS A 37 11.20 4.04 -4.67
C LYS A 37 12.53 4.33 -3.96
N LYS A 38 13.41 5.13 -4.56
CA LYS A 38 14.74 5.42 -4.02
C LYS A 38 14.69 5.99 -2.60
N SER A 39 13.75 6.90 -2.32
CA SER A 39 13.61 7.49 -0.99
C SER A 39 13.11 6.47 0.02
N ILE A 40 12.06 5.73 -0.31
CA ILE A 40 11.49 4.74 0.61
C ILE A 40 12.45 3.57 0.85
N GLU A 41 13.11 3.07 -0.18
CA GLU A 41 14.09 1.99 -0.09
C GLU A 41 15.26 2.37 0.82
N ASN A 42 15.79 3.59 0.67
CA ASN A 42 16.85 4.11 1.56
C ASN A 42 16.39 4.17 3.02
N ILE A 43 15.15 4.61 3.28
CA ILE A 43 14.60 4.66 4.63
C ILE A 43 14.45 3.23 5.19
N LEU A 44 13.93 2.29 4.40
CA LEU A 44 13.75 0.90 4.81
C LEU A 44 15.09 0.22 5.12
N LYS A 45 16.08 0.35 4.22
CA LYS A 45 17.45 -0.17 4.40
C LYS A 45 18.09 0.39 5.68
N LYS A 46 18.04 1.71 5.89
CA LYS A 46 18.57 2.36 7.11
C LYS A 46 17.93 1.86 8.40
N ASN A 47 16.70 1.36 8.35
CA ASN A 47 15.98 0.83 9.51
C ASN A 47 16.00 -0.71 9.59
N GLY A 48 16.88 -1.38 8.84
CA GLY A 48 17.08 -2.83 8.91
C GLY A 48 15.94 -3.66 8.31
N VAL A 49 15.13 -3.09 7.41
CA VAL A 49 14.17 -3.85 6.62
C VAL A 49 14.90 -4.47 5.42
N ASN A 50 14.74 -5.77 5.20
CA ASN A 50 15.29 -6.44 4.02
C ASN A 50 14.45 -6.06 2.79
N VAL A 51 14.96 -5.13 2.00
CA VAL A 51 14.28 -4.64 0.78
C VAL A 51 14.46 -5.56 -0.43
N GLU A 52 15.40 -6.51 -0.41
CA GLU A 52 15.58 -7.50 -1.50
C GLU A 52 14.35 -8.42 -1.63
N LYS A 53 13.52 -8.47 -0.59
CA LYS A 53 12.25 -9.20 -0.58
C LYS A 53 11.06 -8.34 -0.98
N LEU A 54 11.26 -7.12 -1.47
CA LEU A 54 10.20 -6.18 -1.83
C LEU A 54 10.22 -5.86 -3.33
N PHE A 55 9.09 -6.02 -4.00
CA PHE A 55 8.82 -5.48 -5.33
C PHE A 55 8.12 -4.12 -5.18
N PHE A 56 8.66 -3.08 -5.80
CA PHE A 56 8.12 -1.73 -5.70
C PHE A 56 7.28 -1.36 -6.92
N ILE A 57 6.08 -0.82 -6.66
CA ILE A 57 5.26 -0.09 -7.62
C ILE A 57 5.30 1.39 -7.21
N ASP A 58 6.05 2.20 -7.96
CA ASP A 58 6.27 3.62 -7.65
C ASP A 58 5.22 4.47 -8.35
N CYS A 59 4.36 5.13 -7.57
CA CYS A 59 3.33 6.03 -8.07
C CYS A 59 3.64 7.52 -7.83
N VAL A 60 4.88 7.85 -7.44
CA VAL A 60 5.31 9.22 -7.13
C VAL A 60 6.22 9.77 -8.21
N SER A 61 7.14 8.95 -8.72
CA SER A 61 8.12 9.39 -9.71
C SER A 61 7.45 9.76 -11.03
N SER A 62 7.61 11.01 -11.46
CA SER A 62 7.29 11.45 -12.82
C SER A 62 8.53 11.26 -13.70
N SER A 63 8.51 10.24 -14.56
CA SER A 63 9.46 10.00 -15.65
C SER A 63 10.94 9.94 -15.25
N GLY A 64 11.41 8.73 -14.98
CA GLY A 64 12.83 8.39 -14.93
C GLY A 64 12.92 6.89 -14.73
N ALA A 65 13.02 6.14 -15.84
CA ALA A 65 13.12 4.69 -15.80
C ALA A 65 14.43 4.31 -15.09
N GLU A 66 14.34 3.93 -13.82
CA GLU A 66 15.31 2.98 -13.28
C GLU A 66 14.87 1.59 -13.77
N ASP A 67 15.82 0.76 -14.22
CA ASP A 67 15.53 -0.50 -14.92
C ASP A 67 14.76 -1.55 -14.08
N ASP A 68 14.58 -1.30 -12.78
CA ASP A 68 14.05 -2.24 -11.79
C ASP A 68 12.80 -1.73 -11.06
N VAL A 69 12.10 -0.71 -11.60
CA VAL A 69 10.88 -0.15 -10.97
C VAL A 69 9.69 -0.07 -11.92
N VAL A 70 8.54 -0.58 -11.45
CA VAL A 70 7.26 -0.39 -12.14
C VAL A 70 6.71 0.98 -11.76
N GLN A 71 6.83 1.96 -12.66
CA GLN A 71 6.29 3.30 -12.46
C GLN A 71 4.88 3.42 -13.03
N ILE A 72 3.91 3.78 -12.20
CA ILE A 72 2.50 3.89 -12.61
C ILE A 72 1.90 5.17 -12.02
N SER A 73 1.32 6.01 -12.86
CA SER A 73 0.65 7.23 -12.38
C SER A 73 -0.48 6.89 -11.38
N PRO A 74 -0.66 7.68 -10.30
CA PRO A 74 -1.70 7.43 -9.29
C PRO A 74 -3.14 7.62 -9.83
N THR A 75 -3.32 8.21 -11.02
CA THR A 75 -4.59 8.27 -11.75
C THR A 75 -4.97 6.94 -12.41
N ARG A 76 -4.01 6.03 -12.59
CA ARG A 76 -4.15 4.77 -13.33
C ARG A 76 -4.41 3.59 -12.38
N LEU A 77 -5.50 3.67 -11.60
CA LEU A 77 -5.86 2.68 -10.58
C LEU A 77 -5.93 1.24 -11.12
N SER A 78 -6.46 1.06 -12.34
CA SER A 78 -6.52 -0.25 -12.99
C SER A 78 -5.13 -0.83 -13.25
N ASP A 79 -4.17 0.00 -13.66
CA ASP A 79 -2.81 -0.45 -13.94
C ASP A 79 -2.05 -0.78 -12.65
N ILE A 80 -2.26 -0.01 -11.58
CA ILE A 80 -1.72 -0.33 -10.25
C ILE A 80 -2.22 -1.72 -9.82
N LYS A 81 -3.52 -1.99 -9.96
CA LYS A 81 -4.11 -3.29 -9.65
C LYS A 81 -3.49 -4.40 -10.51
N CYS A 82 -3.42 -4.22 -11.82
CA CYS A 82 -2.82 -5.21 -12.73
C CYS A 82 -1.37 -5.53 -12.37
N ALA A 83 -0.57 -4.52 -12.02
CA ALA A 83 0.81 -4.72 -11.59
C ALA A 83 0.90 -5.51 -10.28
N VAL A 84 0.07 -5.18 -9.29
CA VAL A 84 -0.03 -5.98 -8.04
C VAL A 84 -0.39 -7.42 -8.36
N GLU A 85 -1.40 -7.65 -9.21
CA GLU A 85 -1.84 -9.00 -9.57
C GLU A 85 -0.76 -9.80 -10.28
N ALA A 86 -0.02 -9.18 -11.20
CA ALA A 86 1.11 -9.81 -11.87
C ALA A 86 2.15 -10.30 -10.85
N PHE A 87 2.59 -9.44 -9.93
CA PHE A 87 3.53 -9.84 -8.88
C PHE A 87 2.97 -10.92 -7.94
N VAL A 88 1.71 -10.80 -7.53
CA VAL A 88 1.08 -11.80 -6.65
C VAL A 88 1.06 -13.19 -7.29
N ASN A 89 0.86 -13.27 -8.61
CA ASN A 89 0.82 -14.54 -9.34
C ASN A 89 2.20 -15.17 -9.53
N GLU A 90 3.26 -14.37 -9.65
CA GLU A 90 4.65 -14.84 -9.76
C GLU A 90 5.23 -15.31 -8.42
N ILE A 91 4.77 -14.72 -7.30
CA ILE A 91 5.29 -15.05 -5.97
C ILE A 91 4.74 -16.39 -5.46
N LYS A 92 5.64 -17.34 -5.25
CA LYS A 92 5.38 -18.60 -4.56
C LYS A 92 5.53 -18.46 -3.04
N GLY A 93 4.65 -19.11 -2.28
CA GLY A 93 4.69 -19.11 -0.82
C GLY A 93 4.10 -17.86 -0.18
N LYS A 94 4.56 -17.54 1.05
CA LYS A 94 4.03 -16.42 1.84
C LYS A 94 4.32 -15.08 1.16
N LYS A 95 3.28 -14.27 1.03
CA LYS A 95 3.33 -12.97 0.38
C LYS A 95 2.47 -11.94 1.08
N PHE A 96 2.87 -10.69 0.95
CA PHE A 96 2.15 -9.56 1.51
C PHE A 96 2.12 -8.39 0.55
N LEU A 97 1.09 -7.54 0.70
CA LEU A 97 0.91 -6.30 -0.03
C LEU A 97 0.88 -5.15 0.97
N VAL A 98 1.66 -4.11 0.70
CA VAL A 98 1.63 -2.85 1.45
C VAL A 98 1.28 -1.69 0.52
N ILE A 99 0.32 -0.86 0.94
CA ILE A 99 0.03 0.46 0.34
C ILE A 99 0.29 1.52 1.41
N ASP A 100 1.16 2.49 1.14
CA ASP A 100 1.76 3.36 2.17
C ASP A 100 0.97 4.60 2.60
N ALA A 101 0.19 5.20 1.70
CA ALA A 101 -0.55 6.44 1.97
C ALA A 101 -1.80 6.49 1.11
N LEU A 102 -2.72 5.55 1.36
CA LEU A 102 -3.90 5.30 0.54
C LEU A 102 -4.73 6.56 0.25
N SER A 103 -4.86 7.48 1.21
CA SER A 103 -5.60 8.73 1.01
C SER A 103 -4.99 9.67 -0.05
N VAL A 104 -3.73 9.49 -0.44
CA VAL A 104 -3.11 10.24 -1.55
C VAL A 104 -3.82 9.98 -2.88
N LEU A 105 -4.42 8.80 -3.07
CA LEU A 105 -5.19 8.51 -4.29
C LEU A 105 -6.37 9.47 -4.51
N LEU A 106 -6.91 10.06 -3.43
CA LEU A 106 -7.99 11.06 -3.50
C LEU A 106 -7.55 12.40 -4.10
N ILE A 107 -6.25 12.68 -4.17
CA ILE A 107 -5.73 13.88 -4.83
C ILE A 107 -5.96 13.77 -6.35
N TYR A 108 -5.99 12.54 -6.87
CA TYR A 108 -5.97 12.26 -8.31
C TYR A 108 -7.26 11.60 -8.83
N ASN A 109 -8.07 11.04 -7.95
CA ASN A 109 -9.24 10.23 -8.29
C ASN A 109 -10.41 10.59 -7.39
N ASN A 110 -11.64 10.35 -7.87
CA ASN A 110 -12.81 10.55 -7.03
C ASN A 110 -12.96 9.43 -5.99
N GLU A 111 -13.72 9.72 -4.94
CA GLU A 111 -13.89 8.82 -3.80
C GLU A 111 -14.45 7.44 -4.18
N ASN A 112 -15.40 7.37 -5.11
CA ASN A 112 -16.02 6.11 -5.52
C ASN A 112 -15.03 5.24 -6.31
N GLN A 113 -14.16 5.84 -7.13
CA GLN A 113 -13.09 5.13 -7.82
C GLN A 113 -12.09 4.52 -6.83
N VAL A 114 -11.66 5.31 -5.83
CA VAL A 114 -10.75 4.82 -4.79
C VAL A 114 -11.39 3.72 -3.95
N ALA A 115 -12.66 3.89 -3.54
CA ALA A 115 -13.38 2.86 -2.79
C ALA A 115 -13.53 1.56 -3.58
N SER A 116 -13.83 1.64 -4.87
CA SER A 116 -13.90 0.48 -5.76
C SER A 116 -12.54 -0.22 -5.90
N PHE A 117 -11.47 0.55 -6.11
CA PHE A 117 -10.10 0.04 -6.15
C PHE A 117 -9.72 -0.71 -4.86
N VAL A 118 -9.98 -0.11 -3.69
CA VAL A 118 -9.68 -0.72 -2.39
C VAL A 118 -10.50 -1.98 -2.16
N ARG A 119 -11.79 -1.98 -2.51
CA ARG A 119 -12.63 -3.18 -2.42
C ARG A 119 -12.04 -4.31 -3.26
N ASN A 120 -11.71 -4.03 -4.51
CA ASN A 120 -11.20 -5.03 -5.44
C ASN A 120 -9.86 -5.58 -4.98
N ILE A 121 -8.91 -4.72 -4.59
CA ILE A 121 -7.59 -5.19 -4.16
C ILE A 121 -7.65 -5.98 -2.85
N THR A 122 -8.57 -5.63 -1.95
CA THR A 122 -8.76 -6.38 -0.70
C THR A 122 -9.35 -7.76 -0.96
N ARG A 123 -10.35 -7.83 -1.86
CA ARG A 123 -10.93 -9.11 -2.29
C ARG A 123 -9.88 -9.99 -2.97
N ASP A 124 -9.16 -9.44 -3.93
CA ASP A 124 -8.15 -10.19 -4.69
C ASP A 124 -6.99 -10.66 -3.77
N ALA A 125 -6.62 -9.86 -2.77
CA ALA A 125 -5.66 -10.25 -1.75
C ALA A 125 -6.16 -11.41 -0.89
N SER A 126 -7.44 -11.41 -0.52
CA SER A 126 -8.08 -12.53 0.20
C SER A 126 -8.08 -13.81 -0.66
N ASP A 127 -8.55 -13.71 -1.91
CA ASP A 127 -8.68 -14.85 -2.82
C ASP A 127 -7.33 -15.52 -3.14
N LYS A 128 -6.25 -14.74 -3.12
CA LYS A 128 -4.88 -15.19 -3.44
C LYS A 128 -3.99 -15.43 -2.21
N ASP A 129 -4.59 -15.43 -1.01
CA ASP A 129 -3.89 -15.59 0.28
C ASP A 129 -2.67 -14.64 0.41
N VAL A 130 -2.92 -13.33 0.27
CA VAL A 130 -1.94 -12.23 0.41
C VAL A 130 -2.23 -11.40 1.66
N GLU A 131 -1.27 -11.27 2.58
CA GLU A 131 -1.45 -10.42 3.78
C GLU A 131 -1.46 -8.96 3.34
N PHE A 132 -2.60 -8.28 3.44
CA PHE A 132 -2.77 -6.93 2.92
C PHE A 132 -2.76 -5.90 4.05
N ILE A 133 -1.86 -4.92 3.97
CA ILE A 133 -1.81 -3.80 4.90
C ILE A 133 -1.85 -2.48 4.11
N ALA A 134 -2.91 -1.71 4.31
CA ALA A 134 -2.97 -0.33 3.83
C ALA A 134 -2.70 0.63 4.98
N PHE A 135 -1.96 1.69 4.70
CA PHE A 135 -1.74 2.82 5.60
C PHE A 135 -2.44 4.04 5.03
N SER A 136 -3.07 4.82 5.91
CA SER A 136 -3.63 6.12 5.55
C SER A 136 -3.20 7.14 6.58
N PRO A 137 -2.54 8.25 6.18
CA PRO A 137 -2.38 9.36 7.09
C PRO A 137 -3.77 9.90 7.49
N LYS A 138 -3.90 10.34 8.74
CA LYS A 138 -5.09 11.01 9.26
C LYS A 138 -5.16 12.41 8.68
N THR A 139 -5.77 12.52 7.50
CA THR A 139 -6.00 13.77 6.76
C THR A 139 -7.49 14.06 6.61
N LYS A 140 -7.85 15.20 5.99
CA LYS A 140 -9.22 15.41 5.49
C LYS A 140 -9.56 14.30 4.47
N GLY A 141 -10.76 13.73 4.54
CA GLY A 141 -11.15 12.52 3.79
C GLY A 141 -11.78 11.40 4.65
N GLU A 142 -12.34 11.73 5.82
CA GLU A 142 -12.98 10.75 6.72
C GLU A 142 -14.16 10.01 6.05
N GLU A 143 -14.80 10.62 5.04
CA GLU A 143 -15.88 9.99 4.27
C GLU A 143 -15.41 8.76 3.47
N LEU A 144 -14.28 8.84 2.75
CA LEU A 144 -13.66 7.68 2.10
C LEU A 144 -13.37 6.58 3.14
N LEU A 145 -12.76 6.96 4.27
CA LEU A 145 -12.37 6.02 5.30
C LEU A 145 -13.58 5.23 5.79
N ASN A 146 -14.71 5.90 6.05
CA ASN A 146 -15.96 5.25 6.42
C ASN A 146 -16.47 4.27 5.35
N LYS A 147 -16.32 4.60 4.06
CA LYS A 147 -16.72 3.70 2.96
C LYS A 147 -15.85 2.45 2.87
N ILE A 148 -14.57 2.54 3.20
CA ILE A 148 -13.62 1.44 3.00
C ILE A 148 -13.37 0.59 4.25
N PHE A 149 -13.73 1.04 5.46
CA PHE A 149 -13.49 0.29 6.71
C PHE A 149 -14.03 -1.13 6.65
N ASN A 150 -15.25 -1.30 6.13
CA ASN A 150 -15.92 -2.59 6.03
C ASN A 150 -15.28 -3.53 5.00
N PHE A 151 -14.29 -3.07 4.23
CA PHE A 151 -13.53 -3.95 3.33
C PHE A 151 -12.36 -4.62 4.04
N PHE A 152 -11.90 -4.10 5.19
CA PHE A 152 -10.77 -4.64 5.93
C PHE A 152 -11.21 -5.47 7.13
N ASP A 153 -10.47 -6.54 7.44
CA ASP A 153 -10.73 -7.39 8.62
C ASP A 153 -10.39 -6.66 9.93
N GLU A 154 -9.41 -5.74 9.90
CA GLU A 154 -9.00 -4.96 11.05
C GLU A 154 -8.69 -3.51 10.67
N VAL A 155 -9.26 -2.55 11.40
CA VAL A 155 -8.93 -1.12 11.28
C VAL A 155 -8.26 -0.66 12.58
N LYS A 156 -7.06 -0.08 12.50
CA LYS A 156 -6.32 0.47 13.64
C LYS A 156 -6.17 1.99 13.55
N GLY A 157 -6.22 2.66 14.69
CA GLY A 157 -5.91 4.09 14.80
C GLY A 157 -7.11 5.03 14.69
N VAL A 158 -8.32 4.50 14.53
CA VAL A 158 -9.55 5.23 14.83
C VAL A 158 -9.70 5.23 16.36
N LYS A 159 -9.59 6.39 17.02
CA LYS A 159 -10.11 6.49 18.38
C LYS A 159 -11.62 6.29 18.27
N GLY A 160 -12.15 5.36 19.05
CA GLY A 160 -13.59 5.18 19.20
C GLY A 160 -14.27 6.52 19.48
N LYS A 161 -15.51 6.63 19.01
CA LYS A 161 -16.43 7.67 19.45
C LYS A 161 -16.42 7.78 20.98
#